data_AF-A0A940D2Z3-F1
#
_entry.id   AF-A0A940D2Z3-F1
#
_cell.length_a   1.000
_cell.length_b   1.000
_cell.length_c   1.000
_cell.angle_alpha   90.00
_cell.angle_beta   90.00
_cell.angle_gamma   90.00
#
_symmetry.space_group_name_H-M   'P 1'
#
loop_
_entity.id
_entity.type
_entity.pdbx_description
1 polymer ?
#
loop_
_entity_poly.entity_id
_entity_poly.type
_entity_poly.pdbx_seq_one_letter_code
_entity_poly.pdbx_strand_id
1 'polypeptide(L)'
;MRRTFFSWKIFALVGYWCLTYCCKHFADQFIGMSGSGFAIGLAIVSSLASMLNSTATIFTMDIYKPYINRQASEKTLVKIGRLVVFLFLLIAIALTPIMDNIPQMFQYIQEYTGLVSPGILAVFLMGLFWKKTTNKGAIIGAISPIIVALLLKLPAADLLWMDQMFYTLIITMAIIVGVSLSTSEHDDSPKAIHVTASTFYTDRGFNVSAYGVLIILALLYTIFW
;
A
#
# COMPACT_ATOMS: atom_id res chain seq x y z
N MET A 1 22.90 1.59 -6.42
CA MET A 1 21.50 2.02 -6.25
C MET A 1 20.53 0.84 -6.34
N ARG A 2 20.71 -0.19 -5.50
CA ARG A 2 19.84 -1.37 -5.36
C ARG A 2 19.84 -1.74 -3.89
N ARG A 3 18.67 -2.00 -3.29
CA ARG A 3 18.40 -2.30 -1.85
C ARG A 3 17.84 -1.13 -1.03
N THR A 4 16.63 -0.68 -1.38
CA THR A 4 15.62 -0.10 -0.46
C THR A 4 14.24 -0.22 -1.13
N PHE A 5 13.76 -1.45 -1.34
CA PHE A 5 12.40 -1.75 -1.85
C PHE A 5 11.69 -2.75 -0.92
N PHE A 6 11.93 -2.64 0.39
CA PHE A 6 11.26 -3.48 1.39
C PHE A 6 9.76 -3.15 1.53
N SER A 7 9.35 -1.97 1.08
CA SER A 7 8.00 -1.42 1.29
C SER A 7 6.90 -2.03 0.42
N TRP A 8 7.21 -2.69 -0.70
CA TRP A 8 6.19 -3.15 -1.65
C TRP A 8 5.65 -4.56 -1.36
N LYS A 9 6.33 -5.32 -0.50
CA LYS A 9 5.94 -6.70 -0.15
C LYS A 9 4.60 -6.80 0.60
N ILE A 10 4.14 -5.69 1.17
CA ILE A 10 2.90 -5.57 1.94
C ILE A 10 1.70 -5.22 1.05
N PHE A 11 1.90 -4.58 -0.11
CA PHE A 11 0.79 -4.25 -1.03
C PHE A 11 0.08 -5.50 -1.56
N ALA A 12 0.79 -6.63 -1.59
CA ALA A 12 0.21 -7.94 -1.88
C ALA A 12 -0.90 -8.33 -0.90
N LEU A 13 -0.85 -7.90 0.37
CA LEU A 13 -1.88 -8.22 1.38
C LEU A 13 -3.11 -7.31 1.28
N VAL A 14 -2.92 -6.05 0.90
CA VAL A 14 -4.03 -5.10 0.67
C VAL A 14 -4.78 -5.45 -0.60
N GLY A 15 -4.03 -5.74 -1.67
CA GLY A 15 -4.61 -6.18 -2.93
C GLY A 15 -5.36 -7.51 -2.80
N TYR A 16 -4.98 -8.34 -1.82
CA TYR A 16 -5.58 -9.63 -1.59
C TYR A 16 -7.04 -9.54 -1.06
N TRP A 17 -7.35 -8.59 -0.17
CA TRP A 17 -8.73 -8.39 0.30
C TRP A 17 -9.66 -7.88 -0.81
N CYS A 18 -9.16 -6.96 -1.63
CA CYS A 18 -9.90 -6.47 -2.79
C CYS A 18 -10.03 -7.57 -3.87
N LEU A 19 -9.02 -8.43 -4.05
CA LEU A 19 -9.08 -9.62 -4.91
C LEU A 19 -10.19 -10.59 -4.45
N THR A 20 -10.25 -10.95 -3.16
CA THR A 20 -11.31 -11.83 -2.62
C THR A 20 -12.70 -11.22 -2.79
N TYR A 21 -12.87 -9.93 -2.50
CA TYR A 21 -14.17 -9.26 -2.65
C TYR A 21 -14.63 -9.18 -4.12
N CYS A 22 -13.71 -8.88 -5.03
CA CYS A 22 -13.98 -8.88 -6.46
C CYS A 22 -14.28 -10.29 -7.00
N CYS A 23 -13.59 -11.33 -6.52
CA CYS A 23 -13.90 -12.73 -6.86
C CYS A 23 -15.32 -13.13 -6.45
N LYS A 24 -15.81 -12.67 -5.29
CA LYS A 24 -17.19 -12.91 -4.84
C LYS A 24 -18.22 -12.35 -5.82
N HIS A 25 -18.08 -11.08 -6.18
CA HIS A 25 -19.06 -10.39 -7.02
C HIS A 25 -18.87 -10.64 -8.52
N PHE A 26 -17.74 -11.24 -8.91
CA PHE A 26 -17.46 -11.57 -10.31
C PHE A 26 -18.56 -12.46 -10.90
N ALA A 27 -18.95 -13.56 -10.24
CA ALA A 27 -19.97 -14.46 -10.78
C ALA A 27 -21.33 -13.76 -10.96
N ASP A 28 -21.74 -12.93 -10.00
CA ASP A 28 -23.06 -12.28 -10.00
C ASP A 28 -23.23 -11.25 -11.13
N GLN A 29 -22.16 -10.56 -11.52
CA GLN A 29 -22.21 -9.54 -12.58
C GLN A 29 -22.35 -10.13 -14.00
N PHE A 30 -21.98 -11.40 -14.19
CA PHE A 30 -22.11 -12.07 -15.48
C PHE A 30 -23.43 -12.82 -15.66
N ILE A 31 -24.24 -12.99 -14.60
CA ILE A 31 -25.51 -13.74 -14.62
C ILE A 31 -26.68 -12.99 -15.32
N GLY A 32 -26.45 -11.77 -15.84
CA GLY A 32 -27.48 -10.96 -16.52
C GLY A 32 -27.01 -10.28 -17.81
N MET A 33 -26.46 -11.04 -18.77
CA MET A 33 -25.78 -10.55 -19.99
C MET A 33 -26.61 -9.60 -20.90
N SER A 34 -26.75 -8.33 -20.51
CA SER A 34 -26.75 -7.15 -21.41
C SER A 34 -26.63 -5.84 -20.61
N GLY A 35 -25.99 -4.83 -21.20
CA GLY A 35 -25.91 -3.47 -20.62
C GLY A 35 -24.78 -3.25 -19.60
N SER A 36 -25.09 -2.51 -18.53
CA SER A 36 -24.13 -2.00 -17.53
C SER A 36 -23.47 -3.10 -16.68
N GLY A 37 -24.17 -4.21 -16.39
CA GLY A 37 -23.62 -5.32 -15.58
C GLY A 37 -22.41 -5.99 -16.24
N PHE A 38 -22.43 -6.15 -17.57
CA PHE A 38 -21.29 -6.68 -18.32
C PHE A 38 -20.08 -5.74 -18.28
N ALA A 39 -20.31 -4.43 -18.39
CA ALA A 39 -19.24 -3.43 -18.29
C ALA A 39 -18.59 -3.43 -16.89
N ILE A 40 -19.39 -3.55 -15.83
CA ILE A 40 -18.90 -3.67 -14.44
C ILE A 40 -18.12 -4.98 -14.27
N GLY A 41 -18.63 -6.10 -14.78
CA GLY A 41 -17.94 -7.39 -14.78
C GLY A 41 -16.56 -7.31 -15.44
N LEU A 42 -16.45 -6.68 -16.61
CA LEU A 42 -15.17 -6.45 -17.29
C LEU A 42 -14.23 -5.52 -16.51
N ALA A 43 -14.76 -4.46 -15.89
CA ALA A 43 -13.96 -3.54 -15.06
C ALA A 43 -13.36 -4.25 -13.83
N ILE A 44 -14.13 -5.15 -13.22
CA ILE A 44 -13.66 -6.00 -12.12
C ILE A 44 -12.54 -6.92 -12.62
N VAL A 45 -12.72 -7.64 -13.73
CA VAL A 45 -11.69 -8.54 -14.29
C VAL A 45 -10.40 -7.78 -14.60
N SER A 46 -10.51 -6.59 -15.19
CA SER A 46 -9.35 -5.75 -15.51
C SER A 46 -8.57 -5.35 -14.25
N SER A 47 -9.29 -4.94 -13.20
CA SER A 47 -8.70 -4.58 -11.91
C SER A 47 -8.02 -5.79 -11.26
N LEU A 48 -8.70 -6.94 -11.25
CA LEU A 48 -8.15 -8.20 -10.73
C LEU A 48 -6.87 -8.62 -11.46
N ALA A 49 -6.87 -8.58 -12.79
CA ALA A 49 -5.70 -8.92 -13.61
C ALA A 49 -4.51 -8.00 -13.29
N SER A 50 -4.75 -6.70 -13.13
CA SER A 50 -3.71 -5.72 -12.77
C SER A 50 -3.10 -6.00 -11.39
N MET A 51 -3.94 -6.31 -10.39
CA MET A 51 -3.51 -6.62 -9.03
C MET A 51 -2.72 -7.93 -8.95
N LEU A 52 -3.19 -8.97 -9.65
CA LEU A 52 -2.51 -10.26 -9.75
C LEU A 52 -1.16 -10.12 -10.45
N ASN A 53 -1.08 -9.38 -11.55
CA ASN A 53 0.17 -9.15 -12.27
C ASN A 53 1.19 -8.36 -11.45
N SER A 54 0.75 -7.33 -10.73
CA SER A 54 1.60 -6.56 -9.81
C SER A 54 2.14 -7.45 -8.69
N THR A 55 1.28 -8.27 -8.09
CA THR A 55 1.67 -9.22 -7.02
C THR A 55 2.68 -10.25 -7.54
N ALA A 56 2.46 -10.79 -8.74
CA ALA A 56 3.38 -11.73 -9.39
C ALA A 56 4.75 -11.09 -9.66
N THR A 57 4.75 -9.84 -10.11
CA THR A 57 5.98 -9.10 -10.41
C THR A 57 6.76 -8.80 -9.14
N ILE A 58 6.10 -8.32 -8.07
CA ILE A 58 6.71 -8.11 -6.76
C ILE A 58 7.32 -9.42 -6.25
N PHE A 59 6.57 -10.53 -6.28
CA PHE A 59 7.10 -11.82 -5.83
C PHE A 59 8.30 -12.27 -6.67
N THR A 60 8.19 -12.24 -8.00
CA THR A 60 9.25 -12.75 -8.88
C THR A 60 10.51 -11.89 -8.84
N MET A 61 10.37 -10.57 -8.87
CA MET A 61 11.49 -9.63 -8.99
C MET A 61 12.09 -9.24 -7.63
N ASP A 62 11.29 -9.16 -6.57
CA ASP A 62 11.75 -8.70 -5.24
C ASP A 62 11.98 -9.84 -4.23
N ILE A 63 11.46 -11.05 -4.51
CA ILE A 63 11.63 -12.22 -3.64
C ILE A 63 12.36 -13.36 -4.38
N TYR A 64 11.77 -13.90 -5.44
CA TYR A 64 12.28 -15.09 -6.11
C TYR A 64 13.66 -14.84 -6.73
N LYS A 65 13.81 -13.81 -7.56
CA LYS A 65 15.10 -13.53 -8.22
C LYS A 65 16.21 -13.18 -7.21
N PRO A 66 16.03 -12.27 -6.24
CA PRO A 66 17.16 -11.86 -5.39
C PRO A 66 17.56 -12.89 -4.34
N TYR A 67 16.60 -13.69 -3.85
CA TYR A 67 16.78 -14.57 -2.68
C TYR A 67 16.70 -16.07 -2.98
N ILE A 68 15.97 -16.50 -4.04
CA ILE A 68 15.79 -17.92 -4.37
C ILE A 68 16.67 -18.32 -5.55
N ASN A 69 16.55 -17.64 -6.69
CA ASN A 69 17.34 -17.91 -7.89
C ASN A 69 17.81 -16.62 -8.58
N ARG A 70 19.03 -16.20 -8.26
CA ARG A 70 19.67 -14.98 -8.79
C ARG A 70 19.93 -14.99 -10.29
N GLN A 71 20.04 -16.18 -10.88
CA GLN A 71 20.31 -16.37 -12.30
C GLN A 71 19.05 -16.81 -13.07
N ALA A 72 17.86 -16.66 -12.48
CA ALA A 72 16.61 -17.02 -13.13
C ALA A 72 16.44 -16.26 -14.47
N SER A 73 16.25 -17.03 -15.55
CA SER A 73 15.93 -16.50 -16.87
C SER A 73 14.55 -15.81 -16.87
N GLU A 74 14.31 -14.91 -17.82
CA GLU A 74 12.99 -14.26 -17.97
C GLU A 74 11.85 -15.28 -18.15
N LYS A 75 12.09 -16.34 -18.94
CA LYS A 75 11.13 -17.45 -19.11
C LYS A 75 10.80 -18.13 -17.79
N THR A 76 11.78 -18.31 -16.91
CA THR A 76 11.56 -18.88 -15.57
C THR A 76 10.75 -17.92 -14.70
N LEU A 77 11.07 -16.63 -14.71
CA LEU A 77 10.35 -15.62 -13.93
C LEU A 77 8.88 -15.53 -14.33
N VAL A 78 8.57 -15.52 -15.63
CA VAL A 78 7.17 -15.54 -16.11
C VAL A 78 6.43 -16.80 -15.66
N LYS A 79 7.07 -17.98 -15.75
CA LYS A 79 6.46 -19.25 -15.29
C LYS A 79 6.14 -19.21 -13.79
N ILE A 80 7.08 -18.77 -12.97
CA ILE A 80 6.89 -18.63 -11.52
C ILE A 80 5.82 -17.58 -11.23
N GLY A 81 5.81 -16.45 -11.95
CA GLY A 81 4.78 -15.42 -11.81
C GLY A 81 3.37 -15.97 -12.06
N ARG A 82 3.17 -16.76 -13.13
CA ARG A 82 1.87 -17.41 -13.40
C ARG A 82 1.46 -18.40 -12.31
N LEU A 83 2.41 -19.18 -11.78
CA LEU A 83 2.14 -20.10 -10.67
C LEU A 83 1.70 -19.33 -9.41
N VAL A 84 2.39 -18.24 -9.10
CA VAL A 84 2.07 -17.38 -7.95
C VAL A 84 0.67 -16.79 -8.10
N VAL A 85 0.32 -16.27 -9.28
CA VAL A 85 -1.04 -15.78 -9.57
C VAL A 85 -2.09 -16.86 -9.34
N PHE A 86 -1.86 -18.05 -9.87
CA PHE A 86 -2.78 -19.18 -9.70
C PHE A 86 -2.97 -19.53 -8.21
N LEU A 87 -1.89 -19.61 -7.44
CA LEU A 87 -1.95 -19.88 -6.01
C LEU A 87 -2.72 -18.77 -5.26
N PHE A 88 -2.41 -17.50 -5.50
CA PHE A 88 -3.12 -16.38 -4.85
C PHE A 88 -4.61 -16.38 -5.18
N LEU A 89 -4.98 -16.70 -6.42
CA LEU A 89 -6.39 -16.80 -6.82
C LEU A 89 -7.11 -17.93 -6.06
N LEU A 90 -6.48 -19.08 -5.87
CA LEU A 90 -7.05 -20.18 -5.08
C LEU A 90 -7.30 -19.79 -3.62
N ILE A 91 -6.33 -19.14 -2.98
CA ILE A 91 -6.49 -18.68 -1.60
C ILE A 91 -7.61 -17.61 -1.55
N ALA A 92 -7.65 -16.70 -2.51
CA ALA A 92 -8.67 -15.65 -2.57
C ALA A 92 -10.08 -16.25 -2.67
N ILE A 93 -10.29 -17.25 -3.54
CA ILE A 93 -11.55 -17.99 -3.67
C ILE A 93 -11.89 -18.68 -2.35
N ALA A 94 -10.93 -19.34 -1.70
CA ALA A 94 -11.13 -20.05 -0.45
C ALA A 94 -11.57 -19.15 0.71
N LEU A 95 -11.17 -17.87 0.72
CA LEU A 95 -11.57 -16.90 1.76
C LEU A 95 -12.88 -16.17 1.45
N THR A 96 -13.46 -16.34 0.26
CA THR A 96 -14.74 -15.74 -0.13
C THR A 96 -15.86 -15.91 0.91
N PRO A 97 -16.08 -17.11 1.50
CA PRO A 97 -17.18 -17.32 2.45
C PRO A 97 -17.08 -16.46 3.72
N ILE A 98 -15.85 -16.09 4.12
CA ILE A 98 -15.63 -15.25 5.31
C ILE A 98 -16.18 -13.83 5.09
N MET A 99 -16.24 -13.39 3.82
CA MET A 99 -16.71 -12.04 3.46
C MET A 99 -18.22 -11.85 3.60
N ASP A 100 -19.00 -12.93 3.73
CA ASP A 100 -20.47 -12.84 3.88
C ASP A 100 -20.89 -12.21 5.21
N ASN A 101 -20.04 -12.30 6.23
CA ASN A 101 -20.32 -11.81 7.58
C ASN A 101 -19.83 -10.37 7.82
N ILE A 102 -19.27 -9.70 6.79
CA ILE A 102 -18.72 -8.34 6.91
C ILE A 102 -19.78 -7.32 6.48
N PRO A 103 -20.29 -6.46 7.39
CA PRO A 103 -21.39 -5.55 7.10
C PRO A 103 -21.02 -4.45 6.09
N GLN A 104 -19.77 -3.97 6.09
CA GLN A 104 -19.29 -2.96 5.14
C GLN A 104 -17.87 -3.27 4.68
N MET A 105 -17.74 -3.85 3.49
CA MET A 105 -16.45 -4.26 2.93
C MET A 105 -15.47 -3.09 2.77
N PHE A 106 -15.95 -1.90 2.38
CA PHE A 106 -15.08 -0.74 2.22
C PHE A 106 -14.36 -0.39 3.53
N GLN A 107 -15.08 -0.34 4.66
CA GLN A 107 -14.47 -0.08 5.96
C GLN A 107 -13.47 -1.17 6.35
N TYR A 108 -13.82 -2.43 6.10
CA TYR A 108 -12.90 -3.54 6.34
C TYR A 108 -11.61 -3.42 5.52
N ILE A 109 -11.70 -3.14 4.20
CA ILE A 109 -10.51 -2.95 3.37
C ILE A 109 -9.66 -1.79 3.90
N GLN A 110 -10.28 -0.66 4.23
CA GLN A 110 -9.58 0.52 4.74
C GLN A 110 -8.87 0.25 6.08
N GLU A 111 -9.57 -0.39 7.02
CA GLU A 111 -9.03 -0.72 8.34
C GLU A 111 -7.84 -1.67 8.26
N TYR A 112 -7.93 -2.75 7.49
CA TYR A 112 -6.83 -3.72 7.36
C TYR A 112 -5.67 -3.19 6.52
N THR A 113 -5.95 -2.37 5.52
CA THR A 113 -4.91 -1.60 4.81
C THR A 113 -4.21 -0.63 5.75
N GLY A 114 -4.98 -0.05 6.68
CA GLY A 114 -4.53 0.85 7.72
C GLY A 114 -3.56 0.25 8.72
N LEU A 115 -3.47 -1.07 8.84
CA LEU A 115 -2.50 -1.72 9.71
C LEU A 115 -1.05 -1.56 9.22
N VAL A 116 -0.86 -1.33 7.92
CA VAL A 116 0.49 -1.34 7.33
C VAL A 116 0.80 -0.11 6.48
N SER A 117 -0.19 0.46 5.80
CA SER A 117 -0.04 1.67 4.98
C SER A 117 0.62 2.85 5.73
N PRO A 118 0.26 3.17 6.99
CA PRO A 118 0.85 4.30 7.72
C PRO A 118 2.36 4.17 7.95
N GLY A 119 2.86 2.96 8.26
CA GLY A 119 4.30 2.79 8.48
C GLY A 119 5.11 2.78 7.19
N ILE A 120 4.53 2.28 6.10
CA ILE A 120 5.09 2.44 4.76
C ILE A 120 5.22 3.93 4.42
N LEU A 121 4.14 4.69 4.60
CA LEU A 121 4.12 6.13 4.38
C LEU A 121 5.17 6.83 5.23
N ALA A 122 5.32 6.45 6.51
CA ALA A 122 6.37 6.97 7.39
C ALA A 122 7.76 6.75 6.79
N VAL A 123 8.10 5.53 6.36
CA VAL A 123 9.41 5.23 5.76
C VAL A 123 9.65 6.06 4.49
N PHE A 124 8.63 6.24 3.65
CA PHE A 124 8.73 7.07 2.44
C PHE A 124 8.94 8.55 2.77
N LEU A 125 8.12 9.13 3.64
CA LEU A 125 8.24 10.54 4.03
C LEU A 125 9.59 10.82 4.67
N MET A 126 10.03 9.97 5.61
CA MET A 126 11.33 10.12 6.25
C MET A 126 12.47 9.93 5.25
N GLY A 127 12.39 8.95 4.35
CA GLY A 127 13.41 8.71 3.33
C GLY A 127 13.53 9.82 2.26
N LEU A 128 12.42 10.47 1.91
CA LEU A 128 12.39 11.55 0.90
C LEU A 128 12.75 12.91 1.49
N PHE A 129 12.22 13.25 2.66
CA PHE A 129 12.30 14.61 3.20
C PHE A 129 13.28 14.76 4.37
N TRP A 130 13.67 13.67 5.04
CA TRP A 130 14.57 13.72 6.18
C TRP A 130 15.90 13.02 5.91
N LYS A 131 16.93 13.83 5.62
CA LYS A 131 18.27 13.39 5.20
C LYS A 131 18.99 12.49 6.23
N LYS A 132 18.58 12.55 7.49
CA LYS A 132 19.18 11.77 8.58
C LYS A 132 18.66 10.33 8.65
N THR A 133 17.67 9.95 7.83
CA THR A 133 17.11 8.59 7.83
C THR A 133 18.18 7.55 7.51
N THR A 134 18.45 6.64 8.46
CA THR A 134 19.42 5.56 8.29
C THR A 134 18.75 4.29 7.74
N ASN A 135 19.55 3.38 7.14
CA ASN A 135 19.01 2.09 6.67
C ASN A 135 18.41 1.28 7.84
N LYS A 136 19.02 1.36 9.04
CA LYS A 136 18.51 0.69 10.25
C LYS A 136 17.19 1.30 10.70
N GLY A 137 17.09 2.63 10.75
CA GLY A 137 15.86 3.35 11.07
C GLY A 137 14.72 2.98 10.12
N ALA A 138 14.97 2.96 8.81
CA ALA A 138 13.99 2.58 7.81
C ALA A 138 13.53 1.11 7.93
N ILE A 139 14.43 0.17 8.22
CA ILE A 139 14.06 -1.25 8.39
C ILE A 139 13.22 -1.45 9.65
N ILE A 140 13.64 -0.88 10.78
CA ILE A 140 12.88 -0.98 12.05
C ILE A 140 11.52 -0.29 11.89
N GLY A 141 11.50 0.90 11.29
CA GLY A 141 10.27 1.63 10.98
C GLY A 141 9.33 0.91 10.01
N ALA A 142 9.84 0.09 9.09
CA ALA A 142 9.00 -0.71 8.20
C ALA A 142 8.33 -1.89 8.93
N ILE A 143 8.93 -2.38 10.02
CA ILE A 143 8.43 -3.51 10.81
C ILE A 143 7.53 -3.04 11.96
N SER A 144 7.86 -1.89 12.57
CA SER A 144 7.12 -1.32 13.70
C SER A 144 5.61 -1.11 13.50
N PRO A 145 5.06 -0.69 12.34
CA PRO A 145 3.63 -0.47 12.19
C PRO A 145 2.79 -1.70 12.50
N ILE A 146 3.28 -2.91 12.22
CA ILE A 146 2.54 -4.14 12.53
C ILE A 146 2.33 -4.25 14.04
N ILE A 147 3.39 -3.99 14.82
CA ILE A 147 3.32 -4.05 16.28
C ILE A 147 2.49 -2.89 16.83
N VAL A 148 2.76 -1.67 16.37
CA VAL A 148 2.05 -0.46 16.83
C VAL A 148 0.56 -0.52 16.51
N ALA A 149 0.18 -0.88 15.29
CA ALA A 149 -1.20 -0.97 14.88
C ALA A 149 -1.95 -2.07 15.65
N LEU A 150 -1.32 -3.23 15.88
CA LEU A 150 -1.93 -4.30 16.70
C LEU A 150 -2.13 -3.87 18.16
N LEU A 151 -1.19 -3.12 18.74
CA LEU A 151 -1.32 -2.58 20.10
C LEU A 151 -2.45 -1.53 20.18
N LEU A 152 -2.55 -0.64 19.20
CA LEU A 152 -3.62 0.37 19.14
C LEU A 152 -5.00 -0.23 18.85
N LYS A 153 -5.04 -1.47 18.35
CA LYS A 153 -6.29 -2.22 18.13
C LYS A 153 -6.78 -2.95 19.37
N LEU A 154 -6.01 -2.97 20.45
CA LEU A 154 -6.45 -3.57 21.71
C LEU A 154 -7.62 -2.77 22.30
N PRO A 155 -8.59 -3.43 22.98
CA PRO A 155 -9.77 -2.76 23.53
C PRO A 155 -9.45 -1.60 24.49
N ALA A 156 -8.27 -1.62 25.12
CA ALA A 156 -7.83 -0.57 26.03
C ALA A 156 -7.56 0.78 25.35
N ALA A 157 -7.35 0.83 24.03
CA ALA A 157 -7.08 2.08 23.31
C ALA A 157 -8.36 2.85 22.96
N ASP A 158 -9.47 2.15 22.70
CA ASP A 158 -10.79 2.72 22.33
C ASP A 158 -10.71 3.82 21.23
N LEU A 159 -9.96 3.55 20.16
CA LEU A 159 -9.76 4.47 19.04
C LEU A 159 -10.49 3.99 17.78
N LEU A 160 -10.99 4.91 16.96
CA LEU A 160 -11.48 4.59 15.61
C LEU A 160 -10.30 4.25 14.69
N TRP A 161 -10.54 3.43 13.65
CA TRP A 161 -9.49 2.93 12.77
C TRP A 161 -8.68 4.04 12.08
N MET A 162 -9.31 5.17 11.74
CA MET A 162 -8.62 6.30 11.10
C MET A 162 -7.67 7.02 12.06
N ASP A 163 -8.05 7.15 13.33
CA ASP A 163 -7.18 7.69 14.37
C ASP A 163 -6.02 6.74 14.66
N GLN A 164 -6.30 5.43 14.72
CA GLN A 164 -5.25 4.41 14.87
C GLN A 164 -4.22 4.50 13.73
N MET A 165 -4.66 4.71 12.49
CA MET A 165 -3.76 4.91 11.34
C MET A 165 -2.89 6.16 11.52
N PHE A 166 -3.49 7.27 11.94
CA PHE A 166 -2.77 8.51 12.19
C PHE A 166 -1.71 8.33 13.29
N TYR A 167 -2.07 7.74 14.44
CA TYR A 167 -1.11 7.47 15.49
C TYR A 167 -0.03 6.47 15.07
N THR A 168 -0.37 5.45 14.28
CA THR A 168 0.61 4.50 13.73
C THR A 168 1.63 5.21 12.85
N LEU A 169 1.22 6.18 12.02
CA LEU A 169 2.11 7.02 11.21
C LEU A 169 3.06 7.81 12.11
N ILE A 170 2.52 8.57 13.07
CA ILE A 170 3.32 9.44 13.95
C ILE A 170 4.31 8.63 14.80
N ILE A 171 3.85 7.56 15.44
CA ILE A 171 4.69 6.69 16.28
C ILE A 171 5.78 6.03 15.42
N THR A 172 5.46 5.56 14.21
CA THR A 172 6.46 4.97 13.32
C THR A 172 7.51 6.01 12.90
N MET A 173 7.11 7.23 12.58
CA MET A 173 8.06 8.32 12.30
C MET A 173 8.96 8.60 13.53
N ALA A 174 8.40 8.66 14.73
CA ALA A 174 9.17 8.85 15.96
C ALA A 174 10.18 7.71 16.19
N ILE A 175 9.80 6.45 15.93
CA ILE A 175 10.70 5.30 15.99
C ILE A 175 11.82 5.44 14.96
N ILE A 176 11.51 5.79 13.71
CA ILE A 176 12.51 6.02 12.66
C ILE A 176 13.48 7.12 13.09
N VAL A 177 12.99 8.22 13.65
CA VAL A 177 13.81 9.33 14.14
C VAL A 177 14.73 8.86 15.27
N GLY A 178 14.18 8.23 16.30
CA GLY A 178 14.97 7.76 17.46
C GLY A 178 16.04 6.75 17.09
N VAL A 179 15.72 5.78 16.23
CA VAL A 179 16.69 4.80 15.72
C VAL A 179 17.73 5.48 14.82
N SER A 180 17.30 6.39 13.94
CA SER A 180 18.23 7.03 13.00
C SER A 180 19.24 7.91 13.74
N LEU A 181 18.80 8.74 14.68
CA LEU A 181 19.68 9.60 15.47
C LEU A 181 20.63 8.80 16.39
N SER A 182 20.20 7.65 16.90
CA SER A 182 21.08 6.78 17.72
C SER A 182 22.04 5.91 16.91
N THR A 183 21.82 5.76 15.59
CA THR A 183 22.63 4.89 14.72
C THR A 183 23.39 5.63 13.63
N SER A 184 23.18 6.95 13.47
CA SER A 184 23.85 7.76 12.47
C SER A 184 25.28 8.09 12.91
N GLU A 185 26.27 7.60 12.16
CA GLU A 185 27.68 8.00 12.32
C GLU A 185 27.97 9.37 11.69
N HIS A 186 27.14 9.78 10.72
CA HIS A 186 27.29 11.01 9.95
C HIS A 186 26.03 11.87 10.12
N ASP A 187 26.16 13.19 9.98
CA ASP A 187 25.04 14.11 10.16
C ASP A 187 23.93 13.88 9.13
N ASP A 188 24.30 13.67 7.86
CA ASP A 188 23.40 13.23 6.80
C ASP A 188 23.75 11.80 6.35
N SER A 189 22.72 11.01 6.04
CA SER A 189 22.90 9.67 5.50
C SER A 189 23.60 9.75 4.13
N PRO A 190 24.62 8.90 3.84
CA PRO A 190 25.28 8.90 2.53
C PRO A 190 24.35 8.59 1.34
N LYS A 191 23.14 8.10 1.61
CA LYS A 191 22.10 7.81 0.62
C LYS A 191 20.93 8.80 0.67
N ALA A 192 21.08 9.91 1.41
CA ALA A 192 20.05 10.93 1.53
C ALA A 192 19.70 11.52 0.17
N ILE A 193 18.42 11.80 -0.04
CA ILE A 193 17.95 12.51 -1.22
C ILE A 193 18.04 14.00 -0.92
N HIS A 194 18.83 14.73 -1.70
CA HIS A 194 18.97 16.17 -1.59
C HIS A 194 17.86 16.86 -2.36
N VAL A 195 16.71 17.03 -1.71
CA VAL A 195 15.59 17.77 -2.29
C VAL A 195 15.87 19.27 -2.19
N THR A 196 15.80 19.97 -3.32
CA THR A 196 16.03 21.43 -3.40
C THR A 196 14.71 22.13 -3.66
N ALA A 197 14.56 23.39 -3.24
CA ALA A 197 13.34 24.18 -3.48
C ALA A 197 12.93 24.22 -4.96
N SER A 198 13.92 24.19 -5.86
CA SER A 198 13.69 24.17 -7.30
C SER A 198 12.95 22.94 -7.81
N THR A 199 13.01 21.81 -7.08
CA THR A 199 12.30 20.58 -7.42
C THR A 199 10.78 20.72 -7.31
N PHE A 200 10.29 21.73 -6.57
CA PHE A 200 8.86 21.93 -6.31
C PHE A 200 8.22 23.04 -7.14
N TYR A 201 8.95 23.67 -8.06
CA TYR A 201 8.34 24.64 -8.97
C TYR A 201 7.35 23.95 -9.92
N THR A 202 6.13 24.46 -9.93
CA THR A 202 5.02 23.99 -10.77
C THR A 202 4.62 25.06 -11.77
N ASP A 203 4.11 24.64 -12.93
CA ASP A 203 3.65 25.56 -13.96
C ASP A 203 2.34 26.28 -13.56
N ARG A 204 2.07 27.39 -14.24
CA ARG A 204 0.89 28.22 -13.96
C ARG A 204 -0.43 27.46 -14.21
N GLY A 205 -0.46 26.58 -15.21
CA GLY A 205 -1.66 25.80 -15.55
C GLY A 205 -2.02 24.80 -14.45
N PHE A 206 -1.02 24.09 -13.93
CA PHE A 206 -1.16 23.23 -12.75
C PHE A 206 -1.68 24.02 -11.54
N ASN A 207 -1.05 25.17 -11.23
CA ASN A 207 -1.41 25.97 -10.06
C ASN A 207 -2.85 26.49 -10.10
N VAL A 208 -3.28 27.03 -11.24
CA VAL A 208 -4.67 27.49 -11.43
C VAL A 208 -5.65 26.33 -11.27
N SER A 209 -5.35 25.17 -11.84
CA SER A 209 -6.19 23.98 -11.72
C SER A 209 -6.28 23.48 -10.28
N ALA A 210 -5.16 23.46 -9.55
CA ALA A 210 -5.10 23.07 -8.15
C ALA A 210 -5.97 23.98 -7.27
N TYR A 211 -5.90 25.30 -7.47
CA TYR A 211 -6.78 26.24 -6.77
C TYR A 211 -8.26 26.01 -7.09
N GLY A 212 -8.60 25.73 -8.35
CA GLY A 212 -9.96 25.37 -8.76
C GLY A 212 -10.50 24.17 -7.97
N VAL A 213 -9.71 23.09 -7.87
CA VAL A 213 -10.09 21.90 -7.09
C VAL A 213 -10.26 22.23 -5.60
N LEU A 214 -9.34 23.00 -5.01
CA LEU A 214 -9.42 23.40 -3.60
C LEU A 214 -10.69 24.23 -3.30
N ILE A 215 -11.05 25.15 -4.20
CA ILE A 215 -12.28 25.95 -4.05
C ILE A 215 -13.52 25.07 -4.14
N ILE A 216 -13.58 24.16 -5.12
CA ILE A 216 -14.70 23.22 -5.25
C ILE A 216 -14.83 22.37 -3.97
N LEU A 217 -13.73 21.83 -3.46
CA LEU A 217 -13.73 21.08 -2.21
C LEU A 217 -14.22 21.92 -1.03
N ALA A 218 -13.70 23.14 -0.87
CA ALA A 218 -14.12 24.03 0.21
C ALA A 218 -15.63 24.33 0.14
N LEU A 219 -16.15 24.58 -1.07
CA LEU A 219 -17.58 24.79 -1.28
C LEU A 219 -18.41 23.55 -0.94
N LEU A 220 -18.02 22.38 -1.44
CA LEU A 220 -18.72 21.12 -1.13
C LEU A 220 -18.76 20.87 0.37
N TYR A 221 -17.63 21.00 1.05
CA TYR A 221 -17.58 20.81 2.50
C TYR A 221 -18.33 21.88 3.28
N THR A 222 -18.43 23.11 2.79
CA THR A 222 -19.19 24.18 3.49
C THR A 222 -20.70 24.07 3.27
N ILE A 223 -21.13 23.66 2.08
CA ILE A 223 -22.56 23.55 1.72
C ILE A 223 -23.23 22.37 2.42
N PHE A 224 -22.50 21.25 2.55
CA PHE A 224 -23.02 19.99 3.11
C PHE A 224 -22.60 19.74 4.58
N TRP A 225 -22.02 20.73 5.25
CA TRP A 225 -21.75 20.71 6.69
C TRP A 225 -23.03 20.95 7.49
#